data_AF-A0A7C3FYA7-F1
#
_entry.id   AF-A0A7C3FYA7-F1
#
_cell.length_a   1.000
_cell.length_b   1.000
_cell.length_c   1.000
_cell.angle_alpha   90.00
_cell.angle_beta   90.00
_cell.angle_gamma   90.00
#
_symmetry.space_group_name_H-M   'P 1'
#
loop_
_entity.id
_entity.type
_entity.pdbx_description
1 polymer ?
#
loop_
_entity_poly.entity_id
_entity_poly.type
_entity_poly.pdbx_seq_one_letter_code
_entity_poly.pdbx_strand_id
1 'polypeptide(L)' 'MIKINWDEYKEHKQYSVRDDNFEILLEFMKSFYNMSSPIDMYEVFAADDIASMMLEKRDIKDAEDLENYLFKL' A
#
# COMPACT_ATOMS: atom_id res chain seq x y z
N MET A 1 -2.60 -12.95 9.43
CA MET A 1 -2.02 -12.00 8.47
C MET A 1 -3.06 -11.67 7.43
N ILE A 2 -3.31 -10.39 7.21
CA ILE A 2 -4.16 -9.90 6.13
C ILE A 2 -3.45 -10.20 4.81
N LYS A 3 -4.18 -10.73 3.82
CA LYS A 3 -3.69 -10.92 2.45
C LYS A 3 -4.35 -9.88 1.56
N ILE A 4 -3.56 -9.22 0.71
CA ILE A 4 -4.06 -8.24 -0.23
C ILE A 4 -4.87 -8.96 -1.30
N ASN A 5 -6.15 -8.60 -1.46
CA ASN A 5 -6.95 -9.11 -2.57
C ASN A 5 -6.63 -8.31 -3.83
N TRP A 6 -5.71 -8.84 -4.63
CA TRP A 6 -5.25 -8.19 -5.86
C TRP A 6 -6.33 -8.05 -6.94
N ASP A 7 -7.40 -8.85 -6.90
CA ASP A 7 -8.51 -8.71 -7.84
C ASP A 7 -9.45 -7.56 -7.43
N GLU A 8 -9.74 -7.41 -6.14
CA GLU A 8 -10.44 -6.23 -5.62
C GLU A 8 -9.62 -4.95 -5.80
N TYR A 9 -8.30 -5.02 -5.61
CA TYR A 9 -7.41 -3.91 -5.91
C TYR A 9 -7.51 -3.48 -7.38
N LYS A 10 -7.53 -4.43 -8.34
CA LYS A 10 -7.66 -4.12 -9.77
C LYS A 10 -9.01 -3.46 -10.07
N GLU A 11 -10.07 -3.87 -9.41
CA GLU A 11 -11.39 -3.24 -9.54
C GLU A 11 -11.36 -1.82 -8.96
N HIS A 12 -10.88 -1.64 -7.73
CA HIS A 12 -10.72 -0.33 -7.10
C HIS A 12 -9.89 0.63 -7.94
N LYS A 13 -8.78 0.14 -8.50
CA LYS A 13 -7.89 0.91 -9.38
C LYS A 13 -8.59 1.52 -10.59
N GLN A 14 -9.63 0.87 -11.14
CA GLN A 14 -10.36 1.41 -12.30
C GLN A 14 -11.13 2.69 -11.98
N TYR A 15 -11.44 2.92 -10.70
CA TYR A 15 -12.21 4.06 -10.22
C TYR A 15 -11.36 5.08 -9.44
N SER A 16 -10.08 4.79 -9.22
CA SER A 16 -9.20 5.74 -8.55
C SER A 16 -8.88 6.92 -9.47
N VAL A 17 -8.75 8.09 -8.85
CA VAL A 17 -8.29 9.32 -9.53
C VAL A 17 -6.77 9.46 -9.52
N ARG A 18 -6.06 8.55 -8.85
CA ARG A 18 -4.59 8.52 -8.77
C ARG A 18 -4.02 7.70 -9.93
N ASP A 19 -2.86 8.11 -10.43
CA ASP A 19 -2.14 7.41 -11.50
C ASP A 19 -1.09 6.42 -10.97
N ASP A 20 -0.59 6.63 -9.75
CA ASP A 20 0.45 5.79 -9.17
C ASP A 20 -0.13 4.54 -8.48
N ASN A 21 0.28 3.36 -8.94
CA ASN A 21 -0.23 2.08 -8.44
C ASN A 21 -0.06 1.87 -6.94
N PHE A 22 1.01 2.39 -6.34
CA PHE A 22 1.26 2.23 -4.92
C PHE A 22 0.43 3.22 -4.12
N GLU A 23 0.26 4.45 -4.56
CA GLU A 23 -0.67 5.37 -3.92
C GLU A 23 -2.11 4.84 -3.96
N ILE A 24 -2.52 4.23 -5.07
CA ILE A 24 -3.81 3.52 -5.18
C ILE A 24 -3.87 2.36 -4.19
N LEU A 25 -2.77 1.63 -4.00
CA LEU A 25 -2.71 0.54 -3.02
C LEU A 25 -2.84 1.08 -1.60
N LEU A 26 -2.18 2.18 -1.27
CA LEU A 26 -2.30 2.84 0.04
C LEU A 26 -3.74 3.29 0.30
N GLU A 27 -4.41 3.88 -0.71
CA GLU A 27 -5.81 4.25 -0.64
C GLU A 27 -6.73 3.04 -0.44
N PHE A 28 -6.47 1.96 -1.18
CA PHE A 28 -7.18 0.70 -1.06
C PHE A 28 -7.06 0.11 0.35
N MET A 29 -5.84 0.04 0.90
CA MET A 29 -5.63 -0.46 2.26
C MET A 29 -6.34 0.38 3.32
N LYS A 30 -6.31 1.70 3.17
CA LYS A 30 -7.01 2.62 4.08
C LYS A 30 -8.52 2.45 3.99
N SER A 31 -9.08 2.31 2.80
CA SER A 31 -10.53 2.33 2.59
C SER A 31 -11.20 0.96 2.76
N PHE A 32 -10.58 -0.11 2.26
CA PHE A 32 -11.17 -1.47 2.26
C PHE A 32 -10.79 -2.29 3.49
N TYR A 33 -9.59 -2.05 4.03
CA TYR A 33 -9.11 -2.77 5.22
C TYR A 33 -9.07 -1.91 6.48
N ASN A 34 -9.50 -0.64 6.39
CA ASN A 34 -9.45 0.35 7.49
C ASN A 34 -8.04 0.43 8.14
N MET A 35 -7.00 0.24 7.32
CA MET A 35 -5.61 0.18 7.77
C MET A 35 -4.99 1.57 7.71
N SER A 36 -4.85 2.21 8.86
CA SER A 36 -4.29 3.55 9.00
C SER A 36 -2.91 3.59 9.64
N SER A 37 -2.48 2.51 10.30
CA SER A 37 -1.17 2.37 10.91
C SER A 37 -0.09 2.09 9.84
N PRO A 38 0.94 2.95 9.70
CA PRO A 38 2.05 2.70 8.79
C PRO A 38 2.81 1.41 9.12
N ILE A 39 2.89 1.05 10.41
CA ILE A 39 3.56 -0.17 10.87
C ILE A 39 2.81 -1.40 10.34
N ASP A 40 1.50 -1.49 10.59
CA ASP A 40 0.69 -2.63 10.16
C ASP A 40 0.67 -2.74 8.63
N MET A 41 0.63 -1.60 7.94
CA MET A 41 0.64 -1.53 6.49
C MET A 41 1.98 -2.00 5.90
N TYR A 42 3.09 -1.56 6.48
CA TYR A 42 4.42 -2.02 6.08
C TYR A 42 4.56 -3.53 6.28
N GLU A 43 4.13 -4.07 7.42
CA GLU A 43 4.21 -5.52 7.68
C GLU A 43 3.40 -6.33 6.66
N VAL A 44 2.20 -5.88 6.30
CA VAL A 44 1.40 -6.53 5.25
C VAL A 44 2.08 -6.43 3.89
N PHE A 45 2.64 -5.27 3.54
CA PHE A 45 3.29 -5.07 2.26
C PHE A 45 4.59 -5.85 2.12
N ALA A 46 5.41 -5.88 3.18
CA ALA A 46 6.65 -6.66 3.21
C ALA A 46 6.39 -8.17 3.15
N ALA A 47 5.21 -8.63 3.60
CA ALA A 47 4.80 -10.03 3.55
C ALA A 47 4.12 -10.44 2.23
N ASP A 48 3.85 -9.50 1.31
CA ASP A 48 3.23 -9.77 0.01
C ASP A 48 4.23 -9.53 -1.14
N ASP A 49 4.31 -10.48 -2.07
CA ASP A 49 5.30 -10.46 -3.16
C ASP A 49 5.18 -9.23 -4.07
N ILE A 50 3.96 -8.76 -4.34
CA ILE A 50 3.74 -7.63 -5.25
C ILE A 50 3.92 -6.32 -4.50
N ALA A 51 3.37 -6.20 -3.28
CA ALA A 51 3.48 -4.99 -2.49
C ALA A 51 4.92 -4.72 -2.02
N SER A 52 5.69 -5.77 -1.68
CA SER A 52 7.11 -5.65 -1.34
C SER A 52 7.92 -5.08 -2.51
N MET A 53 7.68 -5.54 -3.74
CA MET A 53 8.30 -4.95 -4.93
C MET A 53 7.91 -3.47 -5.15
N MET A 54 6.71 -3.05 -4.71
CA MET A 54 6.31 -1.64 -4.78
C MET A 54 7.01 -0.78 -3.72
N LEU A 55 7.26 -1.32 -2.52
CA LEU A 55 8.08 -0.69 -1.49
C LEU A 55 9.52 -0.49 -1.98
N GLU A 56 10.14 -1.55 -2.51
CA GLU A 56 11.52 -1.53 -3.02
C GLU A 56 11.72 -0.48 -4.12
N LYS A 57 10.77 -0.36 -5.06
CA LYS A 57 10.80 0.65 -6.14
C LYS A 57 10.83 2.09 -5.63
N ARG A 58 10.41 2.33 -4.38
CA ARG A 58 10.37 3.64 -3.73
C ARG A 58 11.44 3.80 -2.65
N ASP A 59 12.33 2.83 -2.53
CA ASP A 59 13.36 2.76 -1.49
C ASP A 59 12.78 2.81 -0.06
N ILE A 60 11.56 2.31 0.13
CA ILE A 60 10.90 2.22 1.44
C ILE A 60 11.38 0.94 2.12
N LYS A 61 12.24 1.07 3.14
CA LYS A 61 12.89 -0.08 3.78
C LYS A 61 12.21 -0.49 5.08
N ASP A 62 11.46 0.39 5.71
CA ASP A 62 10.78 0.14 6.98
C ASP A 62 9.49 0.96 7.13
N ALA A 63 8.85 0.82 8.29
CA ALA A 63 7.62 1.53 8.60
C ALA A 63 7.82 3.05 8.74
N GLU A 64 9.01 3.51 9.13
CA GLU A 64 9.33 4.94 9.25
C GLU A 64 9.44 5.58 7.86
N ASP A 65 10.09 4.90 6.91
CA ASP A 65 10.12 5.31 5.52
C ASP A 65 8.71 5.38 4.92
N LEU A 66 7.84 4.40 5.23
CA LEU A 66 6.46 4.38 4.76
C LEU A 66 5.65 5.53 5.36
N GLU A 67 5.80 5.79 6.66
CA GLU A 67 5.18 6.92 7.34
C GLU A 67 5.63 8.25 6.70
N ASN A 68 6.94 8.42 6.49
CA ASN A 68 7.51 9.59 5.83
C ASN A 68 7.00 9.76 4.39
N TYR A 69 6.78 8.66 3.66
CA TYR A 69 6.17 8.70 2.33
C TYR A 69 4.71 9.15 2.41
N LEU A 70 3.94 8.60 3.35
CA LEU A 70 2.53 8.96 3.58
C LEU A 70 2.35 10.42 3.97
N PHE A 71 3.29 11.02 4.70
CA PHE A 71 3.24 12.44 5.06
C PHE A 71 3.49 13.40 3.88
N LYS A 72 4.14 12.94 2.81
CA LYS A 72 4.47 13.77 1.63
C LYS A 72 3.39 13.73 0.53
N LEU A 73 2.40 12.86 0.71
CA LEU A 73 1.39 12.41 -0.24
C LEU A 73 0.14 13.29 -0.20
#